data_AF-F8GKA8-F1
#
_entry.id   AF-F8GKA8-F1
#
_cell.length_a   1.000
_cell.length_b   1.000
_cell.length_c   1.000
_cell.angle_alpha   90.00
_cell.angle_beta   90.00
_cell.angle_gamma   90.00
#
_symmetry.space_group_name_H-M   'P 1'
#
loop_
_entity.id
_entity.type
_entity.pdbx_description
1 polymer ?
#
loop_
_entity_poly.entity_id
_entity_poly.type
_entity_poly.pdbx_seq_one_letter_code
_entity_poly.pdbx_strand_id
1 'polypeptide(L)'
;MLKNKILCIVAIVWVEFISNSVLAESLDRVYWIAADEVVWDYAPSFPINPMSDKGFAADQRVFVEQGIGRRYLKSVYREYTEGFGALKQRGSKEEHLGILGPVIRASVGDKIIVHFKNNTRFPASIHPHGVLYTSAHEGAAHSPKEGDSHHKPNGVVAPGGEHTYFWDVPERSGPGKNDPSSIVWIYHSHRDEPADTNAGLIGPIIITKEGYGNPDRIPTDVDREFISLFTVFDENASPYLDTNLSNCNGACDPEDEEFQESNLMHSINGLVYSNNQGYVMRKGERVRWYIMGMGTEVDLHTPHWHGATLLHNGNRLDVTEVLPAATKTLDMNPDVQGVWMYHCHVNDHISAGMVTIYTVE
;
A
#
# COMPACT_ATOMS: atom_id res chain seq x y z
N MET A 1 -68.03 -57.61 -16.02
CA MET A 1 -67.28 -56.50 -15.41
C MET A 1 -65.79 -56.71 -15.68
N LEU A 2 -65.26 -56.08 -16.73
CA LEU A 2 -63.83 -56.09 -17.06
C LEU A 2 -63.14 -55.00 -16.22
N LYS A 3 -62.11 -55.35 -15.43
CA LYS A 3 -61.25 -54.38 -14.73
C LYS A 3 -60.00 -54.13 -15.58
N ASN A 4 -59.95 -52.97 -16.23
CA ASN A 4 -58.72 -52.41 -16.80
C ASN A 4 -57.82 -51.90 -15.67
N LYS A 5 -56.57 -52.37 -15.62
CA LYS A 5 -55.48 -51.73 -14.86
C LYS A 5 -54.65 -50.91 -15.85
N ILE A 6 -54.68 -49.58 -15.69
CA ILE A 6 -53.78 -48.66 -16.39
C ILE A 6 -52.50 -48.56 -15.54
N LEU A 7 -51.36 -48.87 -16.15
CA LEU A 7 -50.04 -48.76 -15.56
C LEU A 7 -49.46 -47.39 -15.96
N CYS A 8 -49.36 -46.45 -15.01
CA CYS A 8 -48.66 -45.18 -15.23
C CYS A 8 -47.16 -45.39 -15.06
N ILE A 9 -46.40 -45.21 -16.14
CA ILE A 9 -44.93 -45.13 -16.11
C ILE A 9 -44.58 -43.65 -15.94
N VAL A 10 -44.05 -43.29 -14.78
CA VAL A 10 -43.47 -41.95 -14.54
C VAL A 10 -42.03 -41.99 -15.03
N ALA A 11 -41.74 -41.27 -16.11
CA ALA A 11 -40.37 -41.06 -16.57
C ALA A 11 -39.73 -39.97 -15.71
N ILE A 12 -38.77 -40.35 -14.87
CA ILE A 12 -37.94 -39.42 -14.10
C ILE A 12 -36.82 -38.95 -15.04
N VAL A 13 -36.91 -37.71 -15.51
CA VAL A 13 -35.84 -37.06 -16.28
C VAL A 13 -34.80 -36.57 -15.30
N TRP A 14 -33.62 -37.21 -15.32
CA TRP A 14 -32.42 -36.71 -14.65
C TRP A 14 -31.84 -35.57 -15.48
N VAL A 15 -31.95 -34.34 -14.99
CA VAL A 15 -31.23 -33.19 -15.54
C VAL A 15 -29.89 -33.13 -14.81
N GLU A 16 -28.84 -33.63 -15.45
CA GLU A 16 -27.47 -33.38 -15.00
C GLU A 16 -27.14 -31.91 -15.27
N PHE A 17 -27.08 -31.11 -14.20
CA PHE A 17 -26.42 -29.82 -14.26
C PHE A 17 -24.92 -30.08 -14.40
N ILE A 18 -24.41 -30.01 -15.64
CA ILE A 18 -22.98 -29.84 -15.87
C ILE A 18 -22.64 -28.43 -15.39
N SER A 19 -22.20 -28.32 -14.13
CA SER A 19 -21.49 -27.13 -13.68
C SER A 19 -20.17 -27.10 -14.43
N ASN A 20 -20.08 -26.31 -15.51
CA ASN A 20 -18.80 -25.86 -16.00
C ASN A 20 -18.22 -24.96 -14.90
N SER A 21 -17.50 -25.54 -13.95
CA SER A 21 -16.52 -24.80 -13.18
C SER A 21 -15.51 -24.29 -14.19
N VAL A 22 -15.63 -23.01 -14.56
CA VAL A 22 -14.51 -22.27 -15.13
C VAL A 22 -13.47 -22.27 -14.01
N LEU A 23 -12.57 -23.25 -14.01
CA LEU A 23 -11.36 -23.19 -13.22
C LEU A 23 -10.71 -21.87 -13.62
N ALA A 24 -10.50 -20.98 -12.65
CA ALA A 24 -9.82 -19.73 -12.91
C ALA A 24 -8.45 -20.10 -13.47
N GLU A 25 -8.19 -19.72 -14.72
CA GLU A 25 -6.89 -19.99 -15.33
C GLU A 25 -5.83 -19.25 -14.51
N SER A 26 -4.83 -20.00 -14.03
CA SER A 26 -3.63 -19.44 -13.41
C SER A 26 -2.97 -18.51 -14.44
N LEU A 27 -2.88 -17.22 -14.13
CA LEU A 27 -2.30 -16.23 -15.06
C LEU A 27 -0.98 -15.67 -14.54
N ASP A 28 -0.09 -15.38 -15.48
CA ASP A 28 1.06 -14.53 -15.23
C ASP A 28 0.60 -13.06 -15.15
N ARG A 29 0.81 -12.44 -13.99
CA ARG A 29 0.52 -11.04 -13.70
C ARG A 29 1.80 -10.23 -13.83
N VAL A 30 1.97 -9.57 -14.98
CA VAL A 30 3.21 -8.89 -15.34
C VAL A 30 3.13 -7.40 -14.99
N TYR A 31 4.12 -6.91 -14.24
CA TYR A 31 4.28 -5.51 -13.84
C TYR A 31 5.65 -4.98 -14.27
N TRP A 32 5.68 -3.74 -14.74
CA TRP A 32 6.90 -3.01 -15.08
C TRP A 32 7.01 -1.86 -14.08
N ILE A 33 7.90 -1.99 -13.10
CA ILE A 33 8.02 -1.04 -11.99
C ILE A 33 9.42 -0.46 -12.00
N ALA A 34 9.54 0.87 -11.94
CA ALA A 34 10.83 1.52 -11.72
C ALA A 34 10.84 2.23 -10.36
N ALA A 35 12.00 2.28 -9.73
CA ALA A 35 12.25 3.18 -8.60
C ALA A 35 12.82 4.48 -9.16
N ASP A 36 12.05 5.56 -9.07
CA ASP A 36 12.40 6.87 -9.62
C ASP A 36 12.65 7.89 -8.51
N GLU A 37 13.65 8.75 -8.71
CA GLU A 37 13.88 9.90 -7.83
C GLU A 37 12.86 11.02 -8.12
N VAL A 38 12.22 11.53 -7.07
CA VAL A 38 11.24 12.61 -7.16
C VAL A 38 11.44 13.59 -6.01
N VAL A 39 11.21 14.88 -6.26
CA VAL A 39 11.00 15.82 -5.15
C VAL A 39 9.57 15.61 -4.67
N TRP A 40 9.43 14.97 -3.52
CA TRP A 40 8.17 14.73 -2.85
C TRP A 40 7.81 15.91 -1.96
N ASP A 41 6.56 16.32 -2.00
CA ASP A 41 6.03 17.45 -1.25
C ASP A 41 4.98 16.93 -0.27
N TYR A 42 5.32 16.85 1.02
CA TYR A 42 4.45 16.30 2.06
C TYR A 42 3.21 17.16 2.32
N ALA A 43 3.27 18.45 2.00
CA ALA A 43 2.18 19.40 2.19
C ALA A 43 2.03 20.35 0.97
N PRO A 44 1.53 19.85 -0.18
CA PRO A 44 1.43 20.62 -1.41
C PRO A 44 0.54 21.88 -1.31
N SER A 45 -0.39 21.92 -0.36
CA SER A 45 -1.31 23.06 -0.15
C SER A 45 -0.68 24.24 0.61
N PHE A 46 0.58 24.14 1.05
CA PHE A 46 1.29 25.22 1.73
C PHE A 46 1.22 26.54 0.94
N PRO A 47 0.94 27.69 1.58
CA PRO A 47 0.97 27.93 3.03
C PRO A 47 -0.34 27.63 3.77
N ILE A 48 -1.36 27.07 3.12
CA ILE A 48 -2.66 26.80 3.73
C ILE A 48 -2.72 25.36 4.23
N ASN A 49 -3.23 25.19 5.45
CA ASN A 49 -3.57 23.90 6.03
C ASN A 49 -5.02 23.54 5.64
N PRO A 50 -5.25 22.50 4.80
CA PRO A 50 -6.58 22.12 4.35
C PRO A 50 -7.57 21.79 5.47
N MET A 51 -7.11 21.33 6.64
CA MET A 51 -7.98 21.01 7.77
C MET A 51 -8.64 22.24 8.38
N SER A 52 -7.93 23.37 8.42
CA SER A 52 -8.37 24.57 9.13
C SER A 52 -8.74 25.73 8.22
N ASP A 53 -8.44 25.61 6.92
CA ASP A 53 -8.56 26.67 5.90
C ASP A 53 -7.82 27.96 6.33
N LYS A 54 -6.72 27.79 7.06
CA LYS A 54 -5.85 28.85 7.60
C LYS A 54 -4.39 28.50 7.36
N GLY A 55 -3.50 29.45 7.63
CA GLY A 55 -2.06 29.18 7.66
C GLY A 55 -1.69 28.16 8.74
N PHE A 56 -0.59 27.45 8.52
CA PHE A 56 -0.02 26.52 9.51
C PHE A 56 0.33 27.24 10.82
N ALA A 57 -0.04 26.62 11.95
CA ALA A 57 0.29 27.09 13.29
C ALA A 57 1.80 26.92 13.59
N ALA A 58 2.29 27.53 14.68
CA ALA A 58 3.72 27.58 14.97
C ALA A 58 4.35 26.20 15.18
N ASP A 59 3.64 25.32 15.88
CA ASP A 59 3.96 23.90 16.07
C ASP A 59 3.91 23.12 14.76
N GLN A 60 2.92 23.37 13.89
CA GLN A 60 2.83 22.68 12.60
C GLN A 60 3.92 23.09 11.62
N ARG A 61 4.38 24.35 11.68
CA ARG A 61 5.46 24.89 10.84
C ARG A 61 6.81 24.21 11.07
N VAL A 62 7.00 23.54 12.21
CA VAL A 62 8.18 22.71 12.47
C VAL A 62 8.39 21.72 11.32
N PHE A 63 7.34 21.04 10.88
CA PHE A 63 7.40 19.97 9.88
C PHE A 63 7.25 20.43 8.42
N VAL A 64 6.81 21.67 8.16
CA VAL A 64 6.49 22.11 6.78
C VAL A 64 7.26 23.33 6.31
N GLU A 65 7.94 24.04 7.20
CA GLU A 65 8.65 25.30 6.90
C GLU A 65 10.05 25.40 7.53
N GLN A 66 10.25 24.87 8.74
CA GLN A 66 11.54 24.86 9.42
C GLN A 66 12.45 23.74 8.90
N GLY A 67 13.75 23.79 9.22
CA GLY A 67 14.72 22.79 8.77
C GLY A 67 14.81 22.73 7.23
N ILE A 68 14.65 21.53 6.67
CA ILE A 68 14.56 21.31 5.22
C ILE A 68 13.19 21.76 4.67
N GLY A 69 12.16 21.82 5.52
CA GLY A 69 10.80 22.19 5.17
C GLY A 69 9.95 20.98 4.79
N ARG A 70 9.11 21.10 3.76
CA ARG A 70 8.14 20.05 3.34
C ARG A 70 8.54 19.25 2.11
N ARG A 71 9.68 19.58 1.49
CA ARG A 71 10.08 19.04 0.17
C ARG A 71 11.39 18.28 0.26
N TYR A 72 11.32 16.98 -0.03
CA TYR A 72 12.45 16.07 0.08
C TYR A 72 12.63 15.35 -1.25
N LEU A 73 13.87 15.21 -1.70
CA LEU A 73 14.21 14.21 -2.69
C LEU A 73 13.99 12.82 -2.08
N LYS A 74 13.20 12.01 -2.77
CA LYS A 74 12.76 10.67 -2.38
C LYS A 74 12.85 9.71 -3.56
N SER A 75 12.71 8.43 -3.28
CA SER A 75 12.55 7.38 -4.29
C SER A 75 11.16 6.80 -4.22
N VAL A 76 10.47 6.74 -5.36
CA VAL A 76 9.09 6.25 -5.45
C VAL A 76 9.00 5.14 -6.50
N TYR A 77 8.34 4.04 -6.16
CA TYR A 77 7.99 3.04 -7.17
C TYR A 77 6.91 3.57 -8.10
N ARG A 78 7.13 3.44 -9.41
CA ARG A 78 6.22 3.90 -10.45
C ARG A 78 5.98 2.80 -11.47
N GLU A 79 4.74 2.68 -11.94
CA GLU A 79 4.39 1.69 -12.95
C GLU A 79 4.58 2.24 -14.36
N TYR A 80 5.15 1.42 -15.23
CA TYR A 80 5.37 1.71 -16.62
C TYR A 80 4.58 0.76 -17.50
N THR A 81 4.40 1.13 -18.76
CA THR A 81 4.01 0.20 -19.82
C THR A 81 5.12 -0.81 -20.08
N GLU A 82 4.80 -1.85 -20.84
CA GLU A 82 5.75 -2.89 -21.25
C GLU A 82 7.06 -2.30 -21.79
N GLY A 83 8.19 -2.87 -21.40
CA GLY A 83 9.53 -2.42 -21.79
C GLY A 83 9.97 -1.09 -21.17
N PHE A 84 9.34 -0.64 -20.08
CA PHE A 84 9.54 0.71 -19.50
C PHE A 84 9.24 1.86 -20.48
N GLY A 85 8.34 1.64 -21.44
CA GLY A 85 8.09 2.58 -22.53
C GLY A 85 7.53 3.95 -22.12
N ALA A 86 6.51 3.96 -21.25
CA ALA A 86 5.90 5.18 -20.73
C ALA A 86 5.41 4.99 -19.29
N LEU A 87 5.46 6.07 -18.49
CA LEU A 87 4.89 6.10 -17.14
C LEU A 87 3.36 5.97 -17.21
N LYS A 88 2.80 4.96 -16.54
CA LYS A 88 1.35 4.82 -16.39
C LYS A 88 0.84 5.88 -15.42
N GLN A 89 -0.15 6.66 -15.87
CA GLN A 89 -0.77 7.68 -15.05
C GLN A 89 -1.81 7.06 -14.13
N ARG A 90 -1.80 7.47 -12.87
CA ARG A 90 -2.85 7.09 -11.90
C ARG A 90 -4.17 7.74 -12.26
N GLY A 91 -5.24 6.97 -12.16
CA GLY A 91 -6.61 7.48 -12.28
C GLY A 91 -7.12 8.07 -10.96
N SER A 92 -8.32 8.65 -10.97
CA SER A 92 -8.96 9.19 -9.76
C SER A 92 -9.20 8.14 -8.66
N LYS A 93 -9.36 6.87 -9.03
CA LYS A 93 -9.48 5.77 -8.06
C LYS A 93 -8.20 5.53 -7.25
N GLU A 94 -7.06 6.00 -7.75
CA GLU A 94 -5.74 5.78 -7.18
C GLU A 94 -5.10 7.08 -6.68
N GLU A 95 -5.84 8.20 -6.72
CA GLU A 95 -5.38 9.50 -6.26
C GLU A 95 -4.88 9.46 -4.81
N HIS A 96 -5.59 8.70 -3.96
CA HIS A 96 -5.27 8.53 -2.56
C HIS A 96 -3.95 7.81 -2.29
N LEU A 97 -3.34 7.13 -3.28
CA LEU A 97 -2.13 6.33 -3.05
C LEU A 97 -0.92 7.17 -2.66
N GLY A 98 -0.91 8.47 -2.95
CA GLY A 98 0.18 9.37 -2.58
C GLY A 98 1.55 8.81 -3.00
N ILE A 99 2.45 8.65 -2.04
CA ILE A 99 3.82 8.19 -2.27
C ILE A 99 3.95 6.69 -2.57
N LEU A 100 2.93 5.90 -2.26
CA LEU A 100 2.99 4.45 -2.41
C LEU A 100 3.33 4.06 -3.84
N GLY A 101 3.94 2.90 -4.03
CA GLY A 101 4.09 2.26 -5.33
C GLY A 101 2.76 1.84 -5.96
N PRO A 102 2.76 1.40 -7.23
CA PRO A 102 1.57 0.83 -7.86
C PRO A 102 1.04 -0.39 -7.12
N VAL A 103 -0.27 -0.63 -7.25
CA VAL A 103 -0.91 -1.79 -6.64
C VAL A 103 -0.62 -3.05 -7.44
N ILE A 104 0.18 -3.95 -6.90
CA ILE A 104 0.37 -5.28 -7.47
C ILE A 104 -0.86 -6.12 -7.11
N ARG A 105 -1.49 -6.76 -8.10
CA ARG A 105 -2.73 -7.53 -7.94
C ARG A 105 -2.58 -8.94 -8.48
N ALA A 106 -2.99 -9.91 -7.69
CA ALA A 106 -3.06 -11.30 -8.09
C ALA A 106 -4.21 -12.02 -7.40
N SER A 107 -4.63 -13.14 -7.96
CA SER A 107 -5.47 -14.10 -7.27
C SER A 107 -4.65 -15.30 -6.78
N VAL A 108 -5.17 -16.00 -5.78
CA VAL A 108 -4.65 -17.34 -5.43
C VAL A 108 -4.56 -18.19 -6.69
N GLY A 109 -3.38 -18.79 -6.92
CA GLY A 109 -3.05 -19.58 -8.10
C GLY A 109 -2.29 -18.81 -9.20
N ASP A 110 -2.29 -17.48 -9.20
CA ASP A 110 -1.53 -16.68 -10.17
C ASP A 110 0.00 -16.73 -9.87
N LYS A 111 0.79 -16.32 -10.87
CA LYS A 111 2.20 -15.97 -10.72
C LYS A 111 2.37 -14.47 -10.96
N ILE A 112 3.05 -13.77 -10.06
CA ILE A 112 3.42 -12.36 -10.21
C ILE A 112 4.81 -12.29 -10.84
N ILE A 113 4.96 -11.48 -11.87
CA ILE A 113 6.22 -11.20 -12.55
C ILE A 113 6.47 -9.70 -12.48
N VAL A 114 7.55 -9.27 -11.81
CA VAL A 114 7.90 -7.86 -11.70
C VAL A 114 9.21 -7.61 -12.42
N HIS A 115 9.13 -6.90 -13.55
CA HIS A 115 10.29 -6.29 -14.19
C HIS A 115 10.61 -5.00 -13.45
N PHE A 116 11.73 -5.00 -12.74
CA PHE A 116 12.19 -3.87 -11.95
C PHE A 116 13.35 -3.14 -12.62
N LYS A 117 13.28 -1.81 -12.63
CA LYS A 117 14.39 -0.93 -13.04
C LYS A 117 14.75 0.02 -11.91
N ASN A 118 16.03 0.11 -11.60
CA ASN A 118 16.51 1.04 -10.59
C ASN A 118 17.02 2.34 -11.24
N ASN A 119 16.23 3.41 -11.20
CA ASN A 119 16.64 4.74 -11.66
C ASN A 119 17.18 5.63 -10.51
N THR A 120 17.33 5.07 -9.30
CA THR A 120 17.86 5.79 -8.13
C THR A 120 19.38 5.81 -8.11
N ARG A 121 19.97 6.68 -7.28
CA ARG A 121 21.44 6.79 -7.11
C ARG A 121 22.07 5.73 -6.22
N PHE A 122 21.28 4.85 -5.60
CA PHE A 122 21.78 3.78 -4.72
C PHE A 122 21.23 2.41 -5.14
N PRO A 123 21.86 1.30 -4.72
CA PRO A 123 21.32 -0.03 -5.00
C PRO A 123 19.97 -0.25 -4.29
N ALA A 124 18.95 -0.67 -5.04
CA ALA A 124 17.60 -0.90 -4.54
C ALA A 124 17.09 -2.28 -4.99
N SER A 125 16.00 -2.75 -4.40
CA SER A 125 15.38 -4.03 -4.77
C SER A 125 13.85 -3.95 -4.74
N ILE A 126 13.15 -5.07 -4.94
CA ILE A 126 11.76 -5.26 -4.56
C ILE A 126 11.65 -6.59 -3.81
N HIS A 127 11.34 -6.52 -2.52
CA HIS A 127 11.05 -7.64 -1.63
C HIS A 127 9.55 -7.70 -1.34
N PRO A 128 8.87 -8.83 -1.59
CA PRO A 128 7.44 -8.96 -1.32
C PRO A 128 7.16 -9.66 0.02
N HIS A 129 6.09 -9.26 0.69
CA HIS A 129 5.50 -10.03 1.78
C HIS A 129 4.40 -10.97 1.27
N GLY A 130 4.12 -12.03 2.03
CA GLY A 130 2.93 -12.87 1.86
C GLY A 130 2.96 -13.89 0.71
N VAL A 131 3.73 -13.65 -0.35
CA VAL A 131 3.82 -14.52 -1.53
C VAL A 131 4.96 -15.56 -1.42
N LEU A 132 5.12 -16.42 -2.43
CA LEU A 132 6.17 -17.45 -2.47
C LEU A 132 7.26 -17.09 -3.48
N TYR A 133 8.52 -17.17 -3.08
CA TYR A 133 9.67 -16.92 -3.93
C TYR A 133 10.82 -17.86 -3.59
N THR A 134 11.78 -17.97 -4.50
CA THR A 134 13.10 -18.57 -4.23
C THR A 134 14.09 -17.48 -3.82
N SER A 135 15.24 -17.86 -3.28
CA SER A 135 16.29 -16.89 -2.90
C SER A 135 16.72 -15.98 -4.06
N ALA A 136 16.62 -16.43 -5.31
CA ALA A 136 16.95 -15.59 -6.47
C ALA A 136 15.93 -14.47 -6.75
N HIS A 137 14.71 -14.58 -6.19
CA HIS A 137 13.59 -13.65 -6.41
C HIS A 137 13.08 -13.01 -5.11
N GLU A 138 13.91 -13.08 -4.06
CA GLU A 138 13.60 -12.58 -2.73
C GLU A 138 13.73 -11.06 -2.63
N GLY A 139 14.73 -10.46 -3.28
CA GLY A 139 14.94 -9.01 -3.23
C GLY A 139 15.51 -8.49 -1.91
N ALA A 140 16.10 -9.34 -1.06
CA ALA A 140 16.69 -8.93 0.22
C ALA A 140 18.20 -9.22 0.29
N ALA A 141 18.95 -8.26 0.84
CA ALA A 141 20.37 -8.43 1.10
C ALA A 141 20.58 -9.31 2.34
N HIS A 142 21.49 -10.29 2.24
CA HIS A 142 21.88 -11.15 3.35
C HIS A 142 23.38 -11.06 3.57
N SER A 143 23.82 -11.22 4.82
CA SER A 143 25.24 -11.42 5.10
C SER A 143 25.73 -12.67 4.35
N PRO A 144 26.86 -12.59 3.63
CA PRO A 144 27.42 -13.76 2.99
C PRO A 144 27.74 -14.81 4.07
N LYS A 145 27.35 -16.06 3.82
CA LYS A 145 27.77 -17.17 4.70
C LYS A 145 29.28 -17.31 4.60
N GLU A 146 29.96 -17.59 5.72
CA GLU A 146 31.42 -17.85 5.70
C GLU A 146 31.75 -18.91 4.64
N GLY A 147 32.65 -18.56 3.71
CA GLY A 147 33.09 -19.44 2.62
C GLY A 147 32.33 -19.29 1.30
N ASP A 148 31.29 -18.46 1.22
CA ASP A 148 30.58 -18.18 -0.04
C ASP A 148 31.09 -16.90 -0.72
N SER A 149 32.17 -17.03 -1.49
CA SER A 149 32.71 -15.95 -2.33
C SER A 149 31.85 -15.64 -3.57
N HIS A 150 30.70 -16.32 -3.72
CA HIS A 150 29.81 -16.20 -4.88
C HIS A 150 28.40 -15.73 -4.51
N HIS A 151 28.21 -15.17 -3.30
CA HIS A 151 26.94 -14.59 -2.89
C HIS A 151 26.54 -13.46 -3.86
N LYS A 152 25.66 -13.76 -4.81
CA LYS A 152 25.07 -12.74 -5.68
C LYS A 152 24.05 -11.97 -4.84
N PRO A 153 23.97 -10.65 -4.96
CA PRO A 153 22.89 -9.90 -4.35
C PRO A 153 21.57 -10.47 -4.88
N ASN A 154 20.79 -11.12 -4.02
CA ASN A 154 19.56 -11.86 -4.31
C ASN A 154 18.44 -10.94 -4.83
N GLY A 155 18.63 -10.36 -6.02
CA GLY A 155 17.75 -9.35 -6.58
C GLY A 155 17.99 -7.95 -6.03
N VAL A 156 19.16 -7.60 -5.50
CA VAL A 156 19.53 -6.19 -5.29
C VAL A 156 20.13 -5.64 -6.59
N VAL A 157 19.62 -4.51 -7.05
CA VAL A 157 19.86 -3.95 -8.38
C VAL A 157 20.65 -2.66 -8.24
N ALA A 158 21.83 -2.60 -8.85
CA ALA A 158 22.64 -1.39 -8.89
C ALA A 158 21.92 -0.25 -9.66
N PRO A 159 22.29 1.03 -9.43
CA PRO A 159 21.81 2.16 -10.22
C PRO A 159 21.91 1.91 -11.73
N GLY A 160 20.82 2.18 -12.45
CA GLY A 160 20.68 1.94 -13.88
C GLY A 160 20.47 0.48 -14.29
N GLY A 161 20.50 -0.46 -13.33
CA GLY A 161 20.29 -1.88 -13.57
C GLY A 161 18.81 -2.28 -13.64
N GLU A 162 18.58 -3.51 -14.11
CA GLU A 162 17.26 -4.13 -14.20
C GLU A 162 17.31 -5.57 -13.65
N HIS A 163 16.19 -6.03 -13.08
CA HIS A 163 16.01 -7.40 -12.60
C HIS A 163 14.55 -7.84 -12.80
N THR A 164 14.30 -9.14 -12.92
CA THR A 164 12.94 -9.68 -12.98
C THR A 164 12.70 -10.64 -11.83
N TYR A 165 11.73 -10.30 -10.99
CA TYR A 165 11.28 -11.13 -9.88
C TYR A 165 10.11 -12.02 -10.30
N PHE A 166 10.09 -13.25 -9.79
CA PHE A 166 9.00 -14.21 -10.01
C PHE A 166 8.48 -14.68 -8.65
N TRP A 167 7.19 -14.46 -8.40
CA TRP A 167 6.54 -14.85 -7.16
C TRP A 167 5.30 -15.68 -7.44
N ASP A 168 5.18 -16.83 -6.81
CA ASP A 168 3.98 -17.65 -6.87
C ASP A 168 2.98 -17.21 -5.79
N VAL A 169 1.69 -17.31 -6.08
CA VAL A 169 0.61 -16.98 -5.13
C VAL A 169 -0.11 -18.25 -4.69
N PRO A 170 0.49 -19.10 -3.83
CA PRO A 170 -0.21 -20.26 -3.28
C PRO A 170 -1.38 -19.84 -2.38
N GLU A 171 -2.25 -20.81 -2.04
CA GLU A 171 -3.42 -20.60 -1.17
C GLU A 171 -3.10 -19.83 0.13
N ARG A 172 -1.96 -20.14 0.77
CA ARG A 172 -1.49 -19.45 1.99
C ARG A 172 -1.21 -17.95 1.83
N SER A 173 -1.09 -17.46 0.61
CA SER A 173 -0.85 -16.03 0.31
C SER A 173 -2.15 -15.26 0.19
N GLY A 174 -3.27 -15.96 0.00
CA GLY A 174 -4.58 -15.36 -0.12
C GLY A 174 -5.33 -15.27 1.21
N PRO A 175 -6.56 -14.75 1.16
CA PRO A 175 -7.40 -14.61 2.35
C PRO A 175 -7.68 -15.96 3.01
N GLY A 176 -7.51 -16.00 4.33
CA GLY A 176 -7.92 -17.09 5.18
C GLY A 176 -9.44 -17.21 5.30
N LYS A 177 -9.90 -18.19 6.10
CA LYS A 177 -11.33 -18.52 6.23
C LYS A 177 -12.19 -17.36 6.74
N ASN A 178 -11.63 -16.52 7.62
CA ASN A 178 -12.34 -15.42 8.27
C ASN A 178 -12.00 -14.05 7.65
N ASP A 179 -11.11 -14.04 6.67
CA ASP A 179 -10.73 -12.82 5.98
C ASP A 179 -11.77 -12.46 4.91
N PRO A 180 -11.82 -11.17 4.49
CA PRO A 180 -12.61 -10.76 3.34
C PRO A 180 -12.12 -11.40 2.02
N SER A 181 -12.79 -11.15 0.89
CA SER A 181 -12.43 -11.79 -0.39
C SER A 181 -11.04 -11.42 -0.94
N SER A 182 -10.39 -10.41 -0.36
CA SER A 182 -9.04 -9.96 -0.69
C SER A 182 -8.36 -9.44 0.56
N ILE A 183 -7.02 -9.52 0.59
CA ILE A 183 -6.17 -9.01 1.66
C ILE A 183 -4.97 -8.26 1.09
N VAL A 184 -4.32 -7.45 1.93
CA VAL A 184 -3.13 -6.69 1.56
C VAL A 184 -1.85 -7.23 2.20
N TRP A 185 -0.82 -7.32 1.39
CA TRP A 185 0.58 -7.44 1.77
C TRP A 185 1.34 -6.20 1.31
N ILE A 186 2.60 -6.09 1.72
CA ILE A 186 3.49 -4.98 1.36
C ILE A 186 4.59 -5.52 0.45
N TYR A 187 5.11 -4.68 -0.44
CA TYR A 187 6.43 -4.84 -1.02
C TYR A 187 7.26 -3.58 -0.77
N HIS A 188 8.57 -3.75 -0.62
CA HIS A 188 9.49 -2.63 -0.39
C HIS A 188 10.91 -2.98 -0.84
N SER A 189 11.81 -1.99 -0.90
CA SER A 189 13.24 -2.29 -1.09
C SER A 189 13.84 -2.80 0.23
N HIS A 190 14.76 -3.76 0.13
CA HIS A 190 15.31 -4.50 1.26
C HIS A 190 16.83 -4.70 1.12
N ARG A 191 17.51 -3.69 0.54
CA ARG A 191 18.99 -3.60 0.59
C ARG A 191 19.42 -3.08 1.97
N ASP A 192 18.71 -2.09 2.47
CA ASP A 192 18.86 -1.48 3.79
C ASP A 192 17.47 -1.01 4.19
N GLU A 193 16.70 -1.91 4.79
CA GLU A 193 15.25 -1.73 4.96
C GLU A 193 14.85 -0.38 5.59
N PRO A 194 15.46 0.08 6.71
CA PRO A 194 15.09 1.38 7.27
C PRO A 194 15.38 2.54 6.32
N ALA A 195 16.55 2.57 5.69
CA ALA A 195 16.93 3.65 4.77
C ALA A 195 16.06 3.63 3.49
N ASP A 196 15.83 2.44 2.94
CA ASP A 196 15.09 2.21 1.71
C ASP A 196 13.61 2.59 1.86
N THR A 197 12.97 2.16 2.94
CA THR A 197 11.57 2.49 3.22
C THR A 197 11.41 3.97 3.54
N ASN A 198 12.30 4.57 4.34
CA ASN A 198 12.30 6.02 4.58
C ASN A 198 12.61 6.84 3.32
N ALA A 199 13.34 6.30 2.34
CA ALA A 199 13.48 6.92 1.04
C ALA A 199 12.15 7.00 0.26
N GLY A 200 11.18 6.13 0.56
CA GLY A 200 9.86 6.06 -0.11
C GLY A 200 9.59 4.77 -0.89
N LEU A 201 10.49 3.78 -0.83
CA LEU A 201 10.37 2.54 -1.62
C LEU A 201 9.45 1.53 -0.95
N ILE A 202 8.15 1.77 -1.03
CA ILE A 202 7.10 0.91 -0.46
C ILE A 202 5.85 0.90 -1.35
N GLY A 203 5.16 -0.23 -1.44
CA GLY A 203 3.87 -0.33 -2.13
C GLY A 203 3.04 -1.55 -1.72
N PRO A 204 1.77 -1.62 -2.14
CA PRO A 204 0.86 -2.69 -1.75
C PRO A 204 0.83 -3.85 -2.76
N ILE A 205 0.69 -5.08 -2.24
CA ILE A 205 0.27 -6.26 -2.99
C ILE A 205 -1.13 -6.65 -2.49
N ILE A 206 -2.15 -6.65 -3.36
CA ILE A 206 -3.49 -7.15 -3.01
C ILE A 206 -3.66 -8.54 -3.60
N ILE A 207 -3.93 -9.51 -2.72
CA ILE A 207 -4.23 -10.89 -3.11
C ILE A 207 -5.71 -11.16 -2.92
N THR A 208 -6.37 -11.50 -4.01
CA THR A 208 -7.80 -11.84 -4.04
C THR A 208 -7.98 -13.36 -4.02
N LYS A 209 -8.98 -13.83 -3.29
CA LYS A 209 -9.37 -15.24 -3.27
C LYS A 209 -9.72 -15.73 -4.68
N GLU A 210 -9.39 -16.99 -4.96
CA GLU A 210 -9.74 -17.62 -6.24
C GLU A 210 -11.25 -17.51 -6.51
N GLY A 211 -11.61 -17.04 -7.72
CA GLY A 211 -13.00 -16.88 -8.16
C GLY A 211 -13.73 -15.64 -7.64
N TYR A 212 -13.10 -14.80 -6.80
CA TYR A 212 -13.71 -13.56 -6.29
C TYR A 212 -13.19 -12.29 -6.97
N GLY A 213 -12.18 -12.41 -7.83
CA GLY A 213 -11.62 -11.31 -8.61
C GLY A 213 -12.22 -11.19 -10.02
N ASN A 214 -12.30 -9.97 -10.54
CA ASN A 214 -12.52 -9.72 -11.96
C ASN A 214 -11.25 -10.08 -12.79
N PRO A 215 -11.20 -9.88 -14.12
CA PRO A 215 -9.99 -10.15 -14.91
C PRO A 215 -8.73 -9.39 -14.43
N ASP A 216 -8.90 -8.23 -13.79
CA ASP A 216 -7.83 -7.43 -13.19
C ASP A 216 -7.53 -7.81 -11.73
N ARG A 217 -8.14 -8.89 -11.23
CA ARG A 217 -8.06 -9.42 -9.86
C ARG A 217 -8.58 -8.47 -8.78
N ILE A 218 -9.36 -7.47 -9.18
CA ILE A 218 -10.08 -6.60 -8.26
C ILE A 218 -11.24 -7.40 -7.65
N PRO A 219 -11.39 -7.42 -6.31
CA PRO A 219 -12.49 -8.10 -5.63
C PRO A 219 -13.86 -7.62 -6.14
N THR A 220 -14.77 -8.56 -6.40
CA THR A 220 -16.10 -8.30 -6.98
C THR A 220 -17.21 -8.11 -5.94
N ASP A 221 -16.92 -8.41 -4.67
CA ASP A 221 -17.80 -8.22 -3.53
C ASP A 221 -17.73 -6.81 -2.93
N VAL A 222 -16.95 -5.90 -3.53
CA VAL A 222 -16.82 -4.50 -3.10
C VAL A 222 -16.94 -3.55 -4.28
N ASP A 223 -17.41 -2.34 -4.01
CA ASP A 223 -17.65 -1.30 -5.00
C ASP A 223 -16.48 -0.28 -5.03
N ARG A 224 -15.76 -0.16 -3.90
CA ARG A 224 -14.65 0.79 -3.69
C ARG A 224 -13.54 0.14 -2.88
N GLU A 225 -12.30 0.52 -3.18
CA GLU A 225 -11.11 0.12 -2.43
C GLU A 225 -10.29 1.37 -2.07
N PHE A 226 -9.76 1.41 -0.86
CA PHE A 226 -8.82 2.43 -0.40
C PHE A 226 -7.62 1.79 0.27
N ILE A 227 -6.43 2.35 0.04
CA ILE A 227 -5.18 1.89 0.64
C ILE A 227 -4.59 3.01 1.48
N SER A 228 -4.15 2.70 2.70
CA SER A 228 -3.50 3.66 3.59
C SER A 228 -2.29 3.03 4.26
N LEU A 229 -1.13 3.66 4.07
CA LEU A 229 0.07 3.45 4.84
C LEU A 229 0.13 4.52 5.93
N PHE A 230 0.21 4.08 7.17
CA PHE A 230 0.54 4.91 8.32
C PHE A 230 2.01 4.68 8.65
N THR A 231 2.81 5.74 8.54
CA THR A 231 4.24 5.70 8.82
C THR A 231 4.75 7.09 9.15
N VAL A 232 5.68 7.17 10.08
CA VAL A 232 6.53 8.33 10.28
C VAL A 232 7.71 8.18 9.34
N PHE A 233 7.69 8.89 8.21
CA PHE A 233 8.87 8.93 7.33
C PHE A 233 9.96 9.73 8.03
N ASP A 234 10.99 9.03 8.50
CA ASP A 234 12.17 9.63 9.11
C ASP A 234 13.16 10.02 8.00
N GLU A 235 13.12 11.29 7.59
CA GLU A 235 14.02 11.79 6.56
C GLU A 235 15.48 11.91 7.04
N ASN A 236 15.74 11.77 8.34
CA ASN A 236 17.11 11.67 8.87
C ASN A 236 17.74 10.32 8.51
N ALA A 237 16.94 9.25 8.47
CA ALA A 237 17.37 7.91 8.07
C ALA A 237 17.40 7.72 6.54
N SER A 238 16.94 8.70 5.78
CA SER A 238 16.88 8.63 4.32
C SER A 238 18.29 8.72 3.70
N PRO A 239 18.61 7.90 2.67
CA PRO A 239 19.87 8.02 1.93
C PRO A 239 19.99 9.35 1.16
N TYR A 240 18.93 10.17 1.16
CA TYR A 240 18.87 11.49 0.56
C TYR A 240 19.16 12.64 1.52
N LEU A 241 19.37 12.41 2.83
CA LEU A 241 19.55 13.48 3.81
C LEU A 241 20.60 14.51 3.35
N ASP A 242 21.81 14.07 2.99
CA ASP A 242 22.89 14.94 2.50
C ASP A 242 22.48 15.80 1.29
N THR A 243 21.67 15.23 0.39
CA THR A 243 21.17 15.99 -0.77
C THR A 243 20.11 17.00 -0.35
N ASN A 244 19.23 16.61 0.57
CA ASN A 244 18.11 17.43 1.04
C ASN A 244 18.56 18.57 1.97
N LEU A 245 19.69 18.42 2.68
CA LEU A 245 20.31 19.49 3.47
C LEU A 245 20.64 20.74 2.64
N SER A 246 20.81 20.62 1.33
CA SER A 246 20.99 21.79 0.45
C SER A 246 19.78 22.72 0.39
N ASN A 247 18.59 22.24 0.76
CA ASN A 247 17.35 23.03 0.81
C ASN A 247 17.10 23.68 2.18
N CYS A 248 18.01 23.50 3.13
CA CYS A 248 17.84 23.99 4.49
C CYS A 248 17.63 25.50 4.57
N ASN A 249 16.63 25.90 5.34
CA ASN A 249 16.38 27.29 5.68
C ASN A 249 17.15 27.68 6.95
N GLY A 250 18.43 28.03 6.80
CA GLY A 250 19.31 28.43 7.90
C GLY A 250 20.39 27.39 8.20
N ALA A 251 20.92 27.40 9.42
CA ALA A 251 21.89 26.40 9.87
C ALA A 251 21.14 25.14 10.32
N CYS A 252 21.13 24.11 9.49
CA CYS A 252 20.69 22.76 9.89
C CYS A 252 21.88 21.99 10.44
N ASP A 253 21.75 21.51 11.67
CA ASP A 253 22.69 20.59 12.28
C ASP A 253 22.03 19.20 12.38
N PRO A 254 22.50 18.18 11.64
CA PRO A 254 21.95 16.83 11.70
C PRO A 254 21.96 16.19 13.10
N GLU A 255 22.78 16.70 14.03
CA GLU A 255 22.85 16.20 15.40
C GLU A 255 21.91 16.95 16.37
N ASP A 256 21.23 18.01 15.90
CA ASP A 256 20.27 18.78 16.70
C ASP A 256 18.90 18.09 16.75
N GLU A 257 18.36 17.93 17.96
CA GLU A 257 17.08 17.21 18.18
C GLU A 257 15.88 17.93 17.54
N GLU A 258 15.86 19.28 17.53
CA GLU A 258 14.77 20.03 16.88
C GLU A 258 14.83 19.89 15.35
N PHE A 259 16.04 19.87 14.78
CA PHE A 259 16.23 19.56 13.37
C PHE A 259 15.80 18.13 13.03
N GLN A 260 16.19 17.14 13.83
CA GLN A 260 15.78 15.75 13.61
C GLN A 260 14.25 15.60 13.67
N GLU A 261 13.61 16.22 14.66
CA GLU A 261 12.15 16.24 14.80
C GLU A 261 11.47 16.88 13.58
N SER A 262 12.01 17.98 13.05
CA SER A 262 11.47 18.64 11.85
C SER A 262 11.42 17.74 10.61
N ASN A 263 12.23 16.69 10.59
CA ASN A 263 12.36 15.72 9.50
C ASN A 263 11.50 14.45 9.71
N LEU A 264 10.75 14.35 10.81
CA LEU A 264 9.85 13.24 11.08
C LEU A 264 8.45 13.51 10.49
N MET A 265 8.20 12.96 9.31
CA MET A 265 6.97 13.21 8.55
C MET A 265 5.88 12.19 8.91
N HIS A 266 5.08 12.56 9.91
CA HIS A 266 3.94 11.78 10.43
C HIS A 266 2.78 11.74 9.43
N SER A 267 2.86 10.83 8.47
CA SER A 267 2.06 10.90 7.25
C SER A 267 1.04 9.77 7.08
N ILE A 268 0.02 10.04 6.26
CA ILE A 268 -0.80 9.01 5.62
C ILE A 268 -0.46 9.04 4.14
N ASN A 269 0.06 7.93 3.60
CA ASN A 269 0.54 7.82 2.22
C ASN A 269 1.55 8.91 1.81
N GLY A 270 2.41 9.34 2.74
CA GLY A 270 3.42 10.36 2.49
C GLY A 270 2.89 11.80 2.48
N LEU A 271 1.68 12.06 2.94
CA LEU A 271 1.11 13.40 3.01
C LEU A 271 0.68 13.72 4.45
N VAL A 272 0.88 14.97 4.86
CA VAL A 272 0.58 15.47 6.22
C VAL A 272 -0.52 16.54 6.19
N TYR A 273 -1.15 16.78 7.34
CA TYR A 273 -2.13 17.86 7.55
C TYR A 273 -3.25 17.91 6.50
N SER A 274 -3.86 16.76 6.20
CA SER A 274 -4.95 16.60 5.23
C SER A 274 -4.63 16.99 3.79
N ASN A 275 -3.36 16.87 3.40
CA ASN A 275 -2.99 16.92 2.00
C ASN A 275 -3.28 15.60 1.24
N ASN A 276 -3.55 14.50 1.95
CA ASN A 276 -3.90 13.21 1.32
C ASN A 276 -5.37 13.15 0.89
N GLN A 277 -5.67 13.43 -0.37
CA GLN A 277 -7.03 13.46 -0.92
C GLN A 277 -7.41 12.17 -1.66
N GLY A 278 -8.60 12.09 -2.24
CA GLY A 278 -9.02 10.95 -3.08
C GLY A 278 -9.77 9.82 -2.34
N TYR A 279 -9.99 9.94 -1.03
CA TYR A 279 -10.89 9.05 -0.27
C TYR A 279 -12.37 9.43 -0.48
N VAL A 280 -12.87 9.25 -1.70
CA VAL A 280 -14.25 9.60 -2.09
C VAL A 280 -15.06 8.36 -2.43
N MET A 281 -16.17 8.16 -1.74
CA MET A 281 -17.09 7.04 -1.90
C MET A 281 -18.53 7.52 -1.82
N ARG A 282 -19.49 6.65 -2.17
CA ARG A 282 -20.92 6.99 -2.11
C ARG A 282 -21.61 6.26 -0.99
N LYS A 283 -22.62 6.91 -0.40
CA LYS A 283 -23.51 6.25 0.55
C LYS A 283 -24.07 4.96 -0.03
N GLY A 284 -23.96 3.87 0.72
CA GLY A 284 -24.43 2.54 0.35
C GLY A 284 -23.46 1.70 -0.49
N GLU A 285 -22.28 2.22 -0.87
CA GLU A 285 -21.21 1.38 -1.45
C GLU A 285 -20.70 0.35 -0.41
N ARG A 286 -20.15 -0.76 -0.88
CA ARG A 286 -19.31 -1.67 -0.09
C ARG A 286 -17.87 -1.24 -0.29
N VAL A 287 -17.22 -0.78 0.76
CA VAL A 287 -15.90 -0.14 0.68
C VAL A 287 -14.90 -0.98 1.47
N ARG A 288 -13.81 -1.40 0.83
CA ARG A 288 -12.72 -2.11 1.50
C ARG A 288 -11.53 -1.19 1.73
N TRP A 289 -11.07 -1.18 2.96
CA TRP A 289 -9.90 -0.45 3.41
C TRP A 289 -8.75 -1.42 3.65
N TYR A 290 -7.63 -1.19 2.97
CA TYR A 290 -6.38 -1.90 3.15
C TYR A 290 -5.39 -1.00 3.89
N ILE A 291 -5.06 -1.38 5.11
CA ILE A 291 -4.25 -0.59 6.02
C ILE A 291 -2.89 -1.26 6.17
N MET A 292 -1.84 -0.46 6.07
CA MET A 292 -0.44 -0.88 6.18
C MET A 292 0.23 0.00 7.23
N GLY A 293 1.08 -0.60 8.05
CA GLY A 293 2.02 0.12 8.92
C GLY A 293 3.44 -0.15 8.49
N MET A 294 4.34 0.83 8.65
CA MET A 294 5.78 0.67 8.42
C MET A 294 6.55 1.63 9.31
N GLY A 295 7.77 1.27 9.69
CA GLY A 295 8.69 2.12 10.45
C GLY A 295 9.26 1.39 11.67
N THR A 296 9.41 2.08 12.79
CA THR A 296 10.14 1.60 13.98
C THR A 296 9.23 1.50 15.21
N GLU A 297 9.79 1.48 16.43
CA GLU A 297 9.03 1.43 17.67
C GLU A 297 8.11 2.65 17.90
N VAL A 298 8.32 3.76 17.19
CA VAL A 298 7.42 4.92 17.25
C VAL A 298 6.16 4.72 16.41
N ASP A 299 6.15 3.77 15.47
CA ASP A 299 5.05 3.53 14.52
C ASP A 299 3.93 2.64 15.12
N LEU A 300 3.42 3.05 16.28
CA LEU A 300 2.28 2.45 16.95
C LEU A 300 0.98 3.14 16.49
N HIS A 301 0.54 2.88 15.26
CA HIS A 301 -0.55 3.66 14.68
C HIS A 301 -1.93 3.17 15.10
N THR A 302 -2.86 4.11 15.22
CA THR A 302 -4.27 3.84 15.57
C THR A 302 -5.23 4.52 14.58
N PRO A 303 -5.33 4.06 13.31
CA PRO A 303 -6.25 4.63 12.33
C PRO A 303 -7.70 4.61 12.82
N HIS A 304 -8.36 5.76 12.75
CA HIS A 304 -9.73 5.98 13.21
C HIS A 304 -10.55 6.75 12.19
N TRP A 305 -11.75 6.25 11.90
CA TRP A 305 -12.70 6.82 10.95
C TRP A 305 -13.84 7.49 11.72
N HIS A 306 -13.86 8.82 11.72
CA HIS A 306 -14.98 9.55 12.34
C HIS A 306 -16.28 9.25 11.60
N GLY A 307 -17.37 9.07 12.35
CA GLY A 307 -18.71 8.95 11.77
C GLY A 307 -19.01 7.62 11.07
N ALA A 308 -18.11 6.64 11.12
CA ALA A 308 -18.30 5.32 10.53
C ALA A 308 -17.82 4.20 11.46
N THR A 309 -18.33 3.00 11.23
CA THR A 309 -17.76 1.77 11.80
C THR A 309 -17.40 0.82 10.67
N LEU A 310 -16.39 0.00 10.90
CA LEU A 310 -15.88 -1.01 9.99
C LEU A 310 -15.99 -2.40 10.63
N LEU A 311 -15.93 -3.42 9.79
CA LEU A 311 -15.80 -4.81 10.21
C LEU A 311 -14.38 -5.32 9.92
N HIS A 312 -13.78 -5.94 10.93
CA HIS A 312 -12.51 -6.65 10.81
C HIS A 312 -12.62 -7.99 11.54
N ASN A 313 -12.47 -9.10 10.81
CA ASN A 313 -12.57 -10.46 11.34
C ASN A 313 -13.85 -10.72 12.17
N GLY A 314 -14.98 -10.17 11.70
CA GLY A 314 -16.28 -10.27 12.36
C GLY A 314 -16.51 -9.31 13.54
N ASN A 315 -15.49 -8.54 13.94
CA ASN A 315 -15.60 -7.53 14.99
C ASN A 315 -15.93 -6.17 14.38
N ARG A 316 -16.84 -5.44 15.01
CA ARG A 316 -17.17 -4.05 14.65
C ARG A 316 -16.31 -3.09 15.46
N LEU A 317 -15.67 -2.15 14.76
CA LEU A 317 -14.78 -1.15 15.34
C LEU A 317 -14.88 0.17 14.57
N ASP A 318 -14.36 1.24 15.13
CA ASP A 318 -14.15 2.56 14.49
C ASP A 318 -12.67 2.98 14.50
N VAL A 319 -11.86 2.33 15.34
CA VAL A 319 -10.41 2.44 15.43
C VAL A 319 -9.77 1.05 15.36
N THR A 320 -8.61 0.96 14.70
CA THR A 320 -7.78 -0.24 14.76
C THR A 320 -6.32 0.13 14.99
N GLU A 321 -5.53 -0.82 15.48
CA GLU A 321 -4.09 -0.70 15.64
C GLU A 321 -3.35 -1.27 14.42
N VAL A 322 -2.27 -0.60 13.99
CA VAL A 322 -1.35 -1.13 12.98
C VAL A 322 0.09 -0.80 13.38
N LEU A 323 0.93 -1.83 13.43
CA LEU A 323 2.34 -1.78 13.85
C LEU A 323 3.27 -1.85 12.63
N PRO A 324 4.59 -1.70 12.78
CA PRO A 324 5.54 -1.88 11.68
C PRO A 324 5.32 -3.20 10.92
N ALA A 325 5.26 -3.09 9.59
CA ALA A 325 4.99 -4.16 8.64
C ALA A 325 3.68 -4.95 8.85
N ALA A 326 2.81 -4.53 9.77
CA ALA A 326 1.49 -5.12 9.95
C ALA A 326 0.53 -4.61 8.88
N THR A 327 -0.39 -5.48 8.46
CA THR A 327 -1.46 -5.11 7.54
C THR A 327 -2.83 -5.49 8.10
N LYS A 328 -3.85 -4.72 7.74
CA LYS A 328 -5.26 -5.01 8.08
C LYS A 328 -6.15 -4.76 6.89
N THR A 329 -7.19 -5.58 6.77
CA THR A 329 -8.25 -5.41 5.78
C THR A 329 -9.57 -5.25 6.51
N LEU A 330 -10.30 -4.18 6.21
CA LEU A 330 -11.54 -3.81 6.89
C LEU A 330 -12.61 -3.43 5.86
N ASP A 331 -13.86 -3.83 6.13
CA ASP A 331 -15.00 -3.48 5.27
C ASP A 331 -15.89 -2.42 5.94
N MET A 332 -16.28 -1.43 5.15
CA MET A 332 -17.13 -0.30 5.53
C MET A 332 -18.36 -0.25 4.61
N ASN A 333 -19.51 0.08 5.22
CA ASN A 333 -20.72 0.43 4.50
C ASN A 333 -21.10 1.86 4.93
N PRO A 334 -20.70 2.91 4.18
CA PRO A 334 -20.97 4.28 4.57
C PRO A 334 -22.48 4.58 4.47
N ASP A 335 -23.05 5.04 5.56
CA ASP A 335 -24.50 5.25 5.73
C ASP A 335 -24.89 6.72 5.94
N VAL A 336 -23.93 7.59 6.22
CA VAL A 336 -24.12 9.03 6.41
C VAL A 336 -23.22 9.83 5.45
N GLN A 337 -23.86 10.66 4.62
CA GLN A 337 -23.17 11.60 3.73
C GLN A 337 -22.45 12.68 4.53
N GLY A 338 -21.28 13.12 4.05
CA GLY A 338 -20.51 14.18 4.69
C GLY A 338 -19.02 14.07 4.42
N VAL A 339 -18.29 15.02 4.99
CA VAL A 339 -16.82 15.01 5.05
C VAL A 339 -16.42 14.66 6.47
N TRP A 340 -15.60 13.64 6.60
CA TRP A 340 -15.27 13.02 7.88
C TRP A 340 -13.76 12.95 8.07
N MET A 341 -13.31 13.12 9.31
CA MET A 341 -11.89 13.02 9.64
C MET A 341 -11.44 11.55 9.67
N TYR A 342 -10.22 11.31 9.17
CA TYR A 342 -9.52 10.03 9.20
C TYR A 342 -8.09 10.26 9.67
N HIS A 343 -7.72 9.71 10.82
CA HIS A 343 -6.46 10.07 11.48
C HIS A 343 -5.92 8.95 12.38
N CYS A 344 -4.69 9.12 12.85
CA CYS A 344 -4.14 8.30 13.93
C CYS A 344 -4.52 8.88 15.30
N HIS A 345 -4.87 8.04 16.28
CA HIS A 345 -5.21 8.49 17.65
C HIS A 345 -4.00 8.73 18.56
N VAL A 346 -2.79 8.34 18.16
CA VAL A 346 -1.59 8.69 18.91
C VAL A 346 -1.42 10.21 18.90
N ASN A 347 -1.44 10.81 20.09
CA ASN A 347 -1.47 12.27 20.27
C ASN A 347 -0.35 12.99 19.52
N ASP A 348 0.85 12.42 19.56
CA ASP A 348 2.00 12.98 18.87
C ASP A 348 1.81 12.93 17.35
N HIS A 349 1.43 11.77 16.80
CA HIS A 349 1.25 11.58 15.36
C HIS A 349 0.17 12.50 14.78
N ILE A 350 -0.99 12.64 15.45
CA ILE A 350 -2.04 13.56 14.96
C ILE A 350 -1.59 15.02 15.03
N SER A 351 -0.89 15.41 16.10
CA SER A 351 -0.42 16.78 16.29
C SER A 351 0.62 17.17 15.22
N ALA A 352 1.48 16.21 14.86
CA ALA A 352 2.50 16.34 13.81
C ALA A 352 1.96 16.13 12.37
N GLY A 353 0.66 15.87 12.20
CA GLY A 353 -0.02 15.96 10.91
C GLY A 353 -0.55 14.66 10.32
N MET A 354 -0.58 13.56 11.07
CA MET A 354 -1.14 12.27 10.63
C MET A 354 -2.67 12.25 10.67
N VAL A 355 -3.24 13.11 9.82
CA VAL A 355 -4.67 13.35 9.69
C VAL A 355 -5.00 13.67 8.24
N THR A 356 -6.15 13.18 7.78
CA THR A 356 -6.79 13.58 6.54
C THR A 356 -8.32 13.49 6.65
N ILE A 357 -9.00 13.64 5.52
CA ILE A 357 -10.44 13.51 5.39
C ILE A 357 -10.82 12.40 4.40
N TYR A 358 -12.03 11.88 4.56
CA TYR A 358 -12.73 11.12 3.54
C TYR A 358 -14.12 11.71 3.31
N THR A 359 -14.67 11.50 2.12
CA THR A 359 -15.96 12.04 1.69
C THR A 359 -16.93 10.92 1.34
N VAL A 360 -18.13 10.99 1.90
CA VAL A 360 -19.28 10.16 1.54
C VAL A 360 -20.28 11.03 0.80
N GLU A 361 -20.42 10.78 -0.50
CA GLU A 361 -21.36 11.45 -1.41
C GLU A 361 -22.78 10.87 -1.39
#